data_AF-A0A971LTK2-F1
#
_entry.id   AF-A0A971LTK2-F1
#
_cell.length_a   1.000
_cell.length_b   1.000
_cell.length_c   1.000
_cell.angle_alpha   90.00
_cell.angle_beta   90.00
_cell.angle_gamma   90.00
#
_symmetry.space_group_name_H-M   'P 1'
#
loop_
_entity.id
_entity.type
_entity.pdbx_description
1 polymer ?
#
loop_
_entity_poly.entity_id
_entity_poly.type
_entity_poly.pdbx_seq_one_letter_code
_entity_poly.pdbx_strand_id
1 'polypeptide(L)'
;MNLQPTQKALIPDQADDRQLTPAPAAASLPEAPQPLPQPPSPSLPDEPAAAPAPDPVPALDAPTTQAPALSLAQREAALAIRERQFEAREHLLALGLPRDILPHLDYSSDEALANSLKVATLAAGQAAAGPGAPPAARPPAPQFATYVDRARLFQEDPVLYRDMVNQQQPG
;
A
#
# COMPACT_ATOMS: atom_id res chain seq x y z
N MET A 1 47.80 -47.14 -16.43
CA MET A 1 48.79 -46.06 -16.58
C MET A 1 48.17 -45.03 -17.54
N ASN A 2 47.92 -43.77 -17.13
CA ASN A 2 48.92 -42.70 -16.96
C ASN A 2 49.78 -42.52 -18.23
N LEU A 3 49.98 -41.36 -18.86
CA LEU A 3 49.66 -39.94 -18.66
C LEU A 3 49.80 -39.31 -20.05
N GLN A 4 49.03 -38.28 -20.42
CA GLN A 4 49.65 -37.08 -20.99
C GLN A 4 48.79 -35.84 -20.73
N PRO A 5 49.45 -34.67 -20.59
CA PRO A 5 48.98 -33.56 -19.76
C PRO A 5 48.70 -32.31 -20.60
N THR A 6 47.63 -31.58 -20.31
CA THR A 6 47.50 -30.19 -20.75
C THR A 6 47.69 -29.28 -19.55
N GLN A 7 48.94 -29.16 -19.10
CA GLN A 7 49.38 -27.96 -18.40
C GLN A 7 49.85 -26.96 -19.44
N LYS A 8 49.09 -25.88 -19.63
CA LYS A 8 49.71 -24.60 -19.99
C LYS A 8 49.51 -23.68 -18.79
N ALA A 9 50.55 -23.63 -17.99
CA ALA A 9 50.71 -22.68 -16.92
C ALA A 9 51.00 -21.27 -17.48
N LEU A 10 50.74 -20.28 -16.62
CA LEU A 10 51.65 -19.17 -16.30
C LEU A 10 51.43 -17.78 -16.97
N ILE A 11 50.70 -16.91 -16.23
CA ILE A 11 51.04 -15.51 -15.78
C ILE A 11 51.18 -14.41 -16.87
N PRO A 12 51.08 -13.07 -16.60
CA PRO A 12 50.61 -12.24 -15.45
C PRO A 12 49.40 -11.34 -15.83
N ASP A 13 48.63 -10.77 -14.88
CA ASP A 13 48.87 -9.52 -14.13
C ASP A 13 49.26 -8.28 -14.98
N GLN A 14 48.48 -7.22 -14.81
CA GLN A 14 48.74 -5.80 -15.14
C GLN A 14 49.06 -5.35 -16.57
N ALA A 15 48.13 -4.56 -17.11
CA ALA A 15 48.42 -3.25 -17.72
C ALA A 15 47.17 -2.38 -17.48
N ASP A 16 47.19 -1.51 -16.46
CA ASP A 16 47.47 -0.08 -16.62
C ASP A 16 46.39 0.67 -17.41
N ASP A 17 45.35 1.13 -16.69
CA ASP A 17 44.78 2.44 -16.99
C ASP A 17 44.41 3.14 -15.68
N ARG A 18 45.38 3.91 -15.20
CA ARG A 18 45.25 5.33 -14.93
C ARG A 18 44.36 5.79 -13.77
N GLN A 19 45.10 6.34 -12.81
CA GLN A 19 44.87 7.64 -12.16
C GLN A 19 44.03 7.63 -10.88
N LEU A 20 44.79 7.67 -9.78
CA LEU A 20 44.55 8.54 -8.64
C LEU A 20 43.91 9.87 -9.06
N THR A 21 42.69 10.13 -8.58
CA THR A 21 42.32 11.48 -8.14
C THR A 21 41.59 11.40 -6.80
N PRO A 22 42.04 12.14 -5.78
CA PRO A 22 41.34 12.27 -4.50
C PRO A 22 40.02 13.03 -4.69
N ALA A 23 39.08 12.76 -3.77
CA ALA A 23 37.80 13.45 -3.68
C ALA A 23 37.93 14.98 -3.79
N PRO A 24 37.17 15.65 -4.66
CA PRO A 24 36.84 17.04 -4.47
C PRO A 24 35.54 17.12 -3.66
N ALA A 25 35.70 17.69 -2.47
CA ALA A 25 34.81 18.64 -1.82
C ALA A 25 33.30 18.39 -1.92
N ALA A 26 32.68 18.26 -0.74
CA ALA A 26 31.30 18.65 -0.51
C ALA A 26 31.02 19.99 -1.22
N ALA A 27 30.40 19.92 -2.38
CA ALA A 27 29.92 21.07 -3.10
C ALA A 27 28.72 21.60 -2.30
N SER A 28 28.93 22.80 -1.78
CA SER A 28 27.99 23.65 -1.07
C SER A 28 26.56 23.50 -1.59
N LEU A 29 25.64 23.38 -0.64
CA LEU A 29 24.21 23.63 -0.85
C LEU A 29 24.05 24.91 -1.69
N PRO A 30 23.26 24.93 -2.77
CA PRO A 30 22.83 26.18 -3.35
C PRO A 30 21.99 26.93 -2.31
N GLU A 31 22.48 28.12 -1.99
CA GLU A 31 21.87 29.16 -1.17
C GLU A 31 20.36 29.28 -1.46
N ALA A 32 19.57 29.38 -0.39
CA ALA A 32 18.14 29.64 -0.49
C ALA A 32 17.88 30.86 -1.39
N PRO A 33 16.89 30.82 -2.30
CA PRO A 33 16.55 31.99 -3.08
C PRO A 33 16.15 33.13 -2.14
N GLN A 34 16.87 34.25 -2.24
CA GLN A 34 16.60 35.46 -1.48
C GLN A 34 15.14 35.90 -1.69
N PRO A 35 14.48 36.47 -0.66
CA PRO A 35 13.16 37.03 -0.82
C PRO A 35 13.22 38.20 -1.83
N LEU A 36 12.39 38.10 -2.87
CA LEU A 36 12.17 39.17 -3.85
C LEU A 36 11.78 40.48 -3.13
N PRO A 37 12.20 41.65 -3.64
CA PRO A 37 11.77 42.94 -3.11
C PRO A 37 10.24 43.05 -3.20
N GLN A 38 9.60 43.33 -2.07
CA GLN A 38 8.15 43.55 -2.01
C GLN A 38 7.78 44.78 -2.87
N PRO A 39 6.68 44.74 -3.64
CA PRO A 39 6.18 45.93 -4.32
C PRO A 39 5.78 47.00 -3.28
N PRO A 40 5.92 48.29 -3.60
CA PRO A 40 5.54 49.36 -2.68
C PRO A 40 4.04 49.27 -2.38
N SER A 41 3.70 49.23 -1.10
CA SER A 41 2.33 49.36 -0.61
C SER A 41 1.70 50.62 -1.23
N PRO A 42 0.53 50.54 -1.88
CA PRO A 42 -0.13 51.75 -2.37
C PRO A 42 -0.58 52.57 -1.16
N SER A 43 0.03 53.74 -1.00
CA SER A 43 -0.47 54.81 -0.14
C SER A 43 -1.89 55.14 -0.58
N LEU A 44 -2.87 54.98 0.32
CA LEU A 44 -4.22 55.48 0.10
C LEU A 44 -4.18 57.02 0.09
N PRO A 45 -4.71 57.69 -0.95
CA PRO A 45 -5.09 59.08 -0.83
C PRO A 45 -6.48 59.16 -0.17
N ASP A 46 -6.54 59.93 0.90
CA ASP A 46 -7.75 60.50 1.48
C ASP A 46 -8.19 61.66 0.57
N GLU A 47 -9.38 61.61 -0.05
CA GLU A 47 -10.32 62.75 -0.27
C GLU A 47 -11.56 62.29 -1.08
N PRO A 48 -12.80 62.73 -0.74
CA PRO A 48 -14.01 62.29 -1.40
C PRO A 48 -14.38 63.19 -2.58
N ALA A 49 -14.63 62.61 -3.75
CA ALA A 49 -15.27 63.32 -4.86
C ALA A 49 -16.17 62.38 -5.65
N ALA A 50 -17.45 62.74 -5.71
CA ALA A 50 -18.52 62.02 -6.39
C ALA A 50 -18.39 62.05 -7.93
N ALA A 51 -18.70 60.92 -8.57
CA ALA A 51 -19.47 60.74 -9.83
C ALA A 51 -19.05 59.44 -10.56
N PRO A 52 -19.86 58.90 -11.49
CA PRO A 52 -21.28 58.57 -11.48
C PRO A 52 -21.48 57.03 -11.49
N ALA A 53 -22.73 56.55 -11.50
CA ALA A 53 -23.08 55.13 -11.46
C ALA A 53 -22.34 54.29 -12.54
N PRO A 54 -21.78 53.12 -12.21
CA PRO A 54 -21.25 52.22 -13.24
C PRO A 54 -22.42 51.59 -14.02
N ASP A 55 -22.36 51.70 -15.34
CA ASP A 55 -23.14 50.88 -16.27
C ASP A 55 -23.03 49.39 -15.89
N PRO A 56 -24.08 48.57 -16.11
CA PRO A 56 -23.98 47.15 -15.85
C PRO A 56 -22.93 46.55 -16.80
N VAL A 57 -21.81 46.12 -16.23
CA VAL A 57 -20.85 45.26 -16.93
C VAL A 57 -21.62 44.10 -17.58
N PRO A 58 -21.48 43.87 -18.90
CA PRO A 58 -22.07 42.69 -19.51
C PRO A 58 -21.44 41.48 -18.84
N ALA A 59 -22.29 40.58 -18.33
CA ALA A 59 -21.87 39.33 -17.74
C ALA A 59 -20.86 38.66 -18.68
N LEU A 60 -19.63 38.45 -18.19
CA LEU A 60 -18.72 37.51 -18.82
C LEU A 60 -19.42 36.15 -18.75
N ASP A 61 -20.00 35.74 -19.86
CA ASP A 61 -20.29 34.34 -20.14
C ASP A 61 -18.97 33.58 -19.97
N ALA A 62 -18.81 32.92 -18.83
CA ALA A 62 -17.65 32.07 -18.55
C ALA A 62 -17.66 30.92 -19.57
N PRO A 63 -16.68 30.83 -20.49
CA PRO A 63 -16.66 29.72 -21.43
C PRO A 63 -16.17 28.46 -20.70
N THR A 64 -17.10 27.56 -20.40
CA THR A 64 -16.94 26.09 -20.39
C THR A 64 -15.62 25.52 -19.85
N THR A 65 -15.38 25.61 -18.53
CA THR A 65 -14.30 24.89 -17.82
C THR A 65 -14.51 23.36 -17.72
N GLN A 66 -15.64 22.84 -18.21
CA GLN A 66 -16.02 21.43 -18.02
C GLN A 66 -15.19 20.44 -18.84
N ALA A 67 -14.80 20.79 -20.07
CA ALA A 67 -14.05 19.89 -20.95
C ALA A 67 -12.68 19.45 -20.39
N PRO A 68 -11.80 20.36 -19.91
CA PRO A 68 -10.54 19.95 -19.31
C PRO A 68 -10.73 19.17 -17.99
N ALA A 69 -11.74 19.52 -17.19
CA ALA A 69 -12.04 18.82 -15.94
C ALA A 69 -12.42 17.33 -16.16
N LEU A 70 -13.23 17.03 -17.18
CA LEU A 70 -13.58 15.64 -17.52
C LEU A 70 -12.36 14.82 -17.95
N SER A 71 -11.40 15.44 -18.65
CA SER A 71 -10.16 14.76 -19.07
C SER A 71 -9.23 14.46 -17.90
N LEU A 72 -9.19 15.33 -16.88
CA LEU A 72 -8.41 15.11 -15.67
C LEU A 72 -9.02 14.01 -14.81
N ALA A 73 -10.33 14.05 -14.58
CA ALA A 73 -11.05 13.04 -13.83
C ALA A 73 -10.85 11.62 -14.42
N GLN A 74 -10.84 11.49 -15.76
CA GLN A 74 -10.55 10.22 -16.41
C GLN A 74 -9.13 9.72 -16.17
N ARG A 75 -8.14 10.63 -16.17
CA ARG A 75 -6.74 10.28 -15.90
C ARG A 75 -6.56 9.87 -14.43
N GLU A 76 -7.16 10.60 -13.51
CA GLU A 76 -7.14 10.29 -12.08
C GLU A 76 -7.81 8.94 -11.79
N ALA A 77 -8.97 8.67 -12.40
CA ALA A 77 -9.63 7.37 -12.27
C ALA A 77 -8.76 6.22 -12.79
N ALA A 78 -8.07 6.41 -13.91
CA ALA A 78 -7.15 5.41 -14.46
C ALA A 78 -5.93 5.18 -13.56
N LEU A 79 -5.40 6.24 -12.95
CA LEU A 79 -4.31 6.14 -11.97
C LEU A 79 -4.76 5.40 -10.71
N ALA A 80 -5.92 5.73 -10.16
CA ALA A 80 -6.49 5.07 -9.00
C ALA A 80 -6.68 3.56 -9.23
N ILE A 81 -7.10 3.14 -10.43
CA ILE A 81 -7.19 1.70 -10.77
C ILE A 81 -5.80 1.06 -10.77
N ARG A 82 -4.79 1.73 -11.34
CA ARG A 82 -3.41 1.20 -11.35
C ARG A 82 -2.84 1.07 -9.94
N GLU A 83 -3.01 2.08 -9.10
CA GLU A 83 -2.56 2.08 -7.70
C GLU A 83 -3.14 0.89 -6.94
N ARG A 84 -4.46 0.69 -7.05
CA ARG A 84 -5.13 -0.48 -6.47
C ARG A 84 -4.62 -1.82 -7.00
N GLN A 85 -4.25 -1.90 -8.29
CA GLN A 85 -3.63 -3.11 -8.84
C GLN A 85 -2.23 -3.37 -8.23
N PHE A 86 -1.46 -2.32 -7.97
CA PHE A 86 -0.16 -2.45 -7.28
C PHE A 86 -0.36 -2.91 -5.84
N GLU A 87 -1.25 -2.27 -5.10
CA GLU A 87 -1.59 -2.65 -3.72
C GLU A 87 -2.06 -4.10 -3.63
N ALA A 88 -2.95 -4.51 -4.53
CA ALA A 88 -3.41 -5.90 -4.60
C ALA A 88 -2.25 -6.89 -4.78
N ARG A 89 -1.31 -6.58 -5.69
CA ARG A 89 -0.13 -7.43 -5.92
C ARG A 89 0.76 -7.53 -4.70
N GLU A 90 0.98 -6.42 -4.01
CA GLU A 90 1.76 -6.38 -2.77
C GLU A 90 1.08 -7.20 -1.66
N HIS A 91 -0.22 -7.04 -1.50
CA HIS A 91 -1.00 -7.81 -0.52
C HIS A 91 -0.96 -9.31 -0.82
N LEU A 92 -1.16 -9.73 -2.07
CA LEU A 92 -1.07 -11.14 -2.43
C LEU A 92 0.34 -11.68 -2.14
N LEU A 93 1.39 -10.92 -2.43
CA LEU A 93 2.77 -11.32 -2.16
C LEU A 93 3.05 -11.44 -0.65
N ALA A 94 2.57 -10.48 0.16
CA ALA A 94 2.69 -10.51 1.61
C ALA A 94 1.98 -11.72 2.24
N LEU A 95 0.89 -12.17 1.62
CA LEU A 95 0.09 -13.31 2.07
C LEU A 95 0.51 -14.64 1.42
N GLY A 96 1.50 -14.64 0.52
CA GLY A 96 1.94 -15.83 -0.22
C GLY A 96 0.88 -16.41 -1.17
N LEU A 97 -0.08 -15.60 -1.59
CA LEU A 97 -1.18 -16.00 -2.47
C LEU A 97 -0.74 -16.00 -3.95
N PRO A 98 -1.31 -16.89 -4.79
CA PRO A 98 -0.98 -16.96 -6.20
C PRO A 98 -1.45 -15.72 -6.97
N ARG A 99 -0.64 -15.28 -7.93
CA ARG A 99 -0.93 -14.13 -8.79
C ARG A 99 -2.11 -14.36 -9.74
N ASP A 100 -2.49 -15.61 -9.97
CA ASP A 100 -3.62 -15.99 -10.83
C ASP A 100 -4.97 -15.49 -10.29
N ILE A 101 -5.02 -15.03 -9.04
CA ILE A 101 -6.21 -14.44 -8.42
C ILE A 101 -6.44 -12.99 -8.89
N LEU A 102 -5.40 -12.29 -9.35
CA LEU A 102 -5.48 -10.86 -9.75
C LEU A 102 -6.62 -10.54 -10.72
N PRO A 103 -6.90 -11.35 -11.78
CA PRO A 103 -8.01 -11.08 -12.70
C PRO A 103 -9.41 -11.18 -12.06
N HIS A 104 -9.51 -11.76 -10.87
CA HIS A 104 -10.76 -11.97 -10.14
C HIS A 104 -11.00 -10.93 -9.04
N LEU A 105 -10.05 -10.02 -8.81
CA LEU A 105 -10.19 -8.94 -7.84
C LEU A 105 -10.95 -7.77 -8.43
N ASP A 106 -11.76 -7.11 -7.61
CA ASP A 106 -12.50 -5.92 -8.00
C ASP A 106 -11.69 -4.66 -7.69
N TYR A 107 -11.44 -3.85 -8.71
CA TYR A 107 -10.69 -2.59 -8.65
C TYR A 107 -11.58 -1.36 -8.81
N SER A 108 -12.89 -1.48 -8.57
CA SER A 108 -13.86 -0.37 -8.70
C SER A 108 -13.81 0.61 -7.53
N SER A 109 -13.59 0.13 -6.30
CA SER A 109 -13.36 0.93 -5.09
C SER A 109 -12.33 0.27 -4.16
N ASP A 110 -11.82 1.01 -3.17
CA ASP A 110 -10.90 0.47 -2.16
C ASP A 110 -11.61 -0.57 -1.28
N GLU A 111 -12.89 -0.34 -0.97
CA GLU A 111 -13.71 -1.28 -0.20
C GLU A 111 -13.94 -2.60 -0.97
N ALA A 112 -14.19 -2.50 -2.28
CA ALA A 112 -14.36 -3.67 -3.15
C ALA A 112 -13.07 -4.48 -3.22
N LEU A 113 -11.92 -3.81 -3.37
CA LEU A 113 -10.62 -4.46 -3.32
C LEU A 113 -10.40 -5.16 -1.98
N ALA A 114 -10.61 -4.47 -0.86
CA ALA A 114 -10.45 -5.05 0.47
C ALA A 114 -11.34 -6.28 0.69
N ASN A 115 -12.59 -6.23 0.20
CA ASN A 115 -13.51 -7.38 0.28
C ASN A 115 -13.05 -8.55 -0.59
N SER A 116 -12.58 -8.27 -1.81
CA SER A 116 -12.04 -9.32 -2.70
C SER A 116 -10.80 -10.01 -2.11
N LEU A 117 -9.90 -9.24 -1.48
CA LEU A 117 -8.73 -9.77 -0.79
C LEU A 117 -9.10 -10.63 0.43
N LYS A 118 -10.10 -10.21 1.22
CA LYS A 118 -10.62 -11.03 2.34
C LYS A 118 -11.20 -12.36 1.88
N VAL A 119 -11.92 -12.36 0.77
CA VAL A 119 -12.47 -13.61 0.20
C VAL A 119 -11.33 -14.51 -0.28
N ALA A 120 -10.32 -13.95 -0.94
CA ALA A 120 -9.16 -14.71 -1.39
C ALA A 120 -8.38 -15.35 -0.24
N THR A 121 -8.17 -14.63 0.87
CA THR A 121 -7.47 -15.18 2.05
C THR A 121 -8.28 -16.29 2.72
N LEU A 122 -9.60 -16.13 2.84
CA LEU A 122 -10.48 -17.17 3.38
C LEU A 122 -10.43 -18.44 2.52
N ALA A 123 -10.51 -18.29 1.19
CA ALA A 123 -10.47 -19.40 0.25
C ALA A 123 -9.13 -20.15 0.31
N ALA A 124 -8.01 -19.42 0.42
CA ALA A 124 -6.69 -20.02 0.59
C ALA A 124 -6.53 -20.76 1.93
N GLY A 125 -7.07 -20.20 3.01
CA GLY A 125 -7.09 -20.86 4.32
C GLY A 125 -7.87 -22.18 4.30
N GLN A 126 -8.99 -22.22 3.57
CA GLN A 126 -9.78 -23.44 3.38
C GLN A 126 -9.10 -24.45 2.45
N ALA A 127 -8.38 -24.01 1.42
CA ALA A 127 -7.64 -24.89 0.53
C ALA A 127 -6.47 -25.62 1.25
N ALA A 128 -5.84 -24.96 2.24
CA ALA A 128 -4.84 -25.60 3.09
C ALA A 128 -5.46 -26.68 4.01
N ALA A 129 -6.72 -26.50 4.41
CA ALA A 129 -7.53 -27.51 5.08
C ALA A 129 -8.22 -28.41 4.05
N GLY A 130 -7.43 -29.16 3.28
CA GLY A 130 -7.91 -30.00 2.19
C GLY A 130 -9.12 -30.91 2.57
N PRO A 131 -9.93 -31.32 1.59
CA PRO A 131 -11.13 -32.13 1.83
C PRO A 131 -10.69 -33.50 2.37
N GLY A 132 -10.82 -33.69 3.68
CA GLY A 132 -10.34 -34.89 4.37
C GLY A 132 -9.24 -34.65 5.41
N ALA A 133 -8.91 -33.40 5.74
CA ALA A 133 -8.24 -33.14 7.01
C ALA A 133 -9.06 -33.80 8.14
N PRO A 134 -8.53 -34.79 8.87
CA PRO A 134 -9.26 -35.36 9.99
C PRO A 134 -9.67 -34.21 10.91
N PRO A 135 -10.89 -34.23 11.49
CA PRO A 135 -11.29 -33.18 12.42
C PRO A 135 -10.15 -33.01 13.41
N ALA A 136 -9.63 -31.78 13.52
CA ALA A 136 -8.51 -31.45 14.38
C ALA A 136 -8.70 -32.21 15.69
N ALA A 137 -7.79 -33.14 15.99
CA ALA A 137 -7.97 -34.10 17.07
C ALA A 137 -8.36 -33.30 18.31
N ARG A 138 -9.62 -33.47 18.73
CA ARG A 138 -10.25 -32.65 19.77
C ARG A 138 -9.31 -32.66 20.96
N PRO A 139 -8.72 -31.51 21.36
CA PRO A 139 -7.87 -31.51 22.52
C PRO A 139 -8.69 -32.06 23.68
N PRO A 140 -8.15 -33.02 24.46
CA PRO A 140 -8.89 -33.58 25.57
C PRO A 140 -9.34 -32.43 26.47
N ALA A 141 -10.62 -32.41 26.81
CA ALA A 141 -11.17 -31.35 27.66
C ALA A 141 -10.30 -31.28 28.93
N PRO A 142 -9.73 -30.11 29.26
CA PRO A 142 -8.89 -29.97 30.43
C PRO A 142 -9.70 -30.39 31.66
N GLN A 143 -9.26 -31.45 32.35
CA GLN A 143 -9.99 -32.01 33.50
C GLN A 143 -10.18 -30.97 34.61
N PHE A 144 -9.33 -29.93 34.63
CA PHE A 144 -9.45 -28.75 35.47
C PHE A 144 -9.11 -27.49 34.65
N ALA A 145 -9.96 -27.09 33.70
CA ALA A 145 -9.82 -25.76 33.09
C ALA A 145 -9.84 -24.70 34.19
N THR A 146 -8.80 -23.87 34.24
CA THR A 146 -8.82 -22.69 35.10
C THR A 146 -9.88 -21.71 34.60
N TYR A 147 -10.27 -20.72 35.42
CA TYR A 147 -11.23 -19.70 34.98
C TYR A 147 -10.78 -18.99 33.68
N VAL A 148 -9.47 -18.78 33.52
CA VAL A 148 -8.89 -18.14 32.34
C VAL A 148 -9.09 -19.00 31.09
N ASP A 149 -8.88 -20.31 31.21
CA ASP A 149 -9.07 -21.24 30.08
C ASP A 149 -10.54 -21.31 29.65
N ARG A 150 -11.45 -21.28 30.62
CA ARG A 150 -12.90 -21.23 30.34
C ARG A 150 -13.32 -19.93 29.66
N ALA A 151 -12.74 -18.79 30.07
CA ALA A 151 -13.04 -17.50 29.47
C ALA A 151 -12.54 -17.40 28.02
N ARG A 152 -11.35 -17.95 27.72
CA ARG A 152 -10.85 -18.06 26.35
C ARG A 152 -11.75 -18.96 25.50
N LEU A 153 -12.11 -20.13 26.02
CA LEU A 153 -12.99 -21.06 25.32
C LEU A 153 -14.35 -20.44 24.99
N PHE A 154 -14.93 -19.64 25.89
CA PHE A 154 -16.19 -18.93 25.62
C PHE A 154 -16.09 -17.93 24.46
N GLN A 155 -14.94 -17.27 24.29
CA GLN A 155 -14.73 -16.28 23.23
C GLN A 155 -14.42 -16.94 21.88
N GLU A 156 -13.66 -18.04 21.89
CA GLU A 156 -13.22 -18.76 20.69
C GLU A 156 -14.29 -19.73 20.18
N ASP A 157 -14.96 -20.48 21.08
CA ASP A 157 -15.99 -21.46 20.75
C ASP A 157 -17.07 -21.58 21.87
N PRO A 158 -18.18 -20.81 21.74
CA PRO A 158 -19.25 -20.82 22.74
C PRO A 158 -20.02 -22.15 22.81
N VAL A 159 -19.99 -22.97 21.76
CA VAL A 159 -20.67 -24.28 21.73
C VAL A 159 -19.90 -25.29 22.58
N LEU A 160 -18.57 -25.34 22.41
CA LEU A 160 -17.71 -26.19 23.23
C LEU A 160 -17.71 -25.80 24.70
N TYR A 161 -17.76 -24.50 25.00
CA TYR A 161 -17.91 -24.02 26.36
C TYR A 161 -19.19 -24.58 27.02
N ARG A 162 -20.32 -24.55 26.30
CA ARG A 162 -21.61 -25.06 26.79
C ARG A 162 -21.55 -26.55 27.10
N ASP A 163 -20.96 -27.35 26.20
CA ASP A 163 -20.81 -28.79 26.39
C ASP A 163 -19.90 -29.12 27.60
N MET A 164 -18.82 -28.36 27.78
CA MET A 164 -17.93 -28.51 28.93
C MET A 164 -18.64 -28.19 30.25
N VAL A 165 -19.42 -27.11 30.31
CA VAL A 165 -20.19 -26.74 31.51
C VAL A 165 -21.25 -27.80 31.84
N ASN A 166 -21.94 -28.32 30.81
CA ASN A 166 -22.95 -29.37 30.98
C ASN A 166 -22.35 -30.68 31.51
N GLN A 167 -21.10 -31.01 31.15
CA GLN A 167 -20.41 -32.19 31.67
C GLN A 167 -19.82 -31.97 33.08
N GLN A 168 -19.66 -30.73 33.53
CA GLN A 168 -19.14 -30.39 34.87
C GLN A 168 -20.23 -30.26 35.94
N GLN A 169 -21.52 -30.35 35.59
CA GLN A 169 -22.61 -30.43 36.55
C GLN A 169 -22.94 -31.91 36.84
N PRO A 170 -22.43 -32.51 37.93
CA PRO A 170 -23.01 -33.74 38.45
C PRO A 170 -24.42 -33.44 38.96
N GLY A 171 -25.40 -34.26 38.57
CA GLY A 171 -26.77 -34.23 39.11
C GLY A 171 -26.84 -34.70 40.56
#